data_AF-A0A1J1LJ18-F1
#
_entry.id   AF-A0A1J1LJ18-F1
#
_cell.length_a   1.000
_cell.length_b   1.000
_cell.length_c   1.000
_cell.angle_alpha   90.00
_cell.angle_beta   90.00
_cell.angle_gamma   90.00
#
_symmetry.space_group_name_H-M   'P 1'
#
loop_
_entity.id
_entity.type
_entity.pdbx_description
1 polymer ?
#
loop_
_entity_poly.entity_id
_entity_poly.type
_entity_poly.pdbx_seq_one_letter_code
_entity_poly.pdbx_strand_id
1 'polypeptide(L)'
;MMSGFNESVKKELIDRAELYHNGSEDSNYLDQLFQLELLPNFMIDGLNLNGRVNNIRYLKPSLSLLEAPLKKVAKKNNFLDILEIATDCNKPGLLWKQLSECSHENRLLLAAHSQTPTVILQGLLYDIEAQIRTIAAQSLAQTPEGVGHLIAYYAKTSPPVIRAIVLLDSQTSPSLLSTIIEQVQYSNSWLVKYAIAQHPNTPISVLKTLAIDPHSQVQEVAKLQLQGYSKSSIIPA
;
A
#
# COMPACT_ATOMS: atom_id res chain seq x y z
N MET A 1 -4.46 -14.97 11.97
CA MET A 1 -3.12 -15.53 12.18
C MET A 1 -2.69 -16.27 10.92
N MET A 2 -1.71 -15.74 10.18
CA MET A 2 -1.16 -16.37 8.98
C MET A 2 -0.11 -17.45 9.35
N SER A 3 -0.54 -18.53 9.98
CA SER A 3 0.33 -19.58 10.54
C SER A 3 0.87 -20.58 9.50
N GLY A 4 1.12 -20.16 8.25
CA GLY A 4 1.42 -21.08 7.13
C GLY A 4 2.56 -20.66 6.20
N PHE A 5 3.36 -19.65 6.56
CA PHE A 5 4.47 -19.24 5.70
C PHE A 5 5.63 -20.23 5.74
N ASN A 6 6.05 -20.69 4.57
CA ASN A 6 7.27 -21.48 4.40
C ASN A 6 8.49 -20.63 4.87
N GLU A 7 9.31 -21.18 5.76
CA GLU A 7 10.49 -20.49 6.32
C GLU A 7 11.46 -20.02 5.22
N SER A 8 11.59 -20.75 4.12
CA SER A 8 12.39 -20.33 2.96
C SER A 8 11.82 -19.07 2.31
N VAL A 9 10.49 -18.92 2.26
CA VAL A 9 9.83 -17.73 1.68
C VAL A 9 9.96 -16.54 2.63
N LYS A 10 9.80 -16.76 3.94
CA LYS A 10 10.04 -15.69 4.94
C LYS A 10 11.45 -15.14 4.81
N LYS A 11 12.45 -16.02 4.73
CA LYS A 11 13.84 -15.64 4.54
C LYS A 11 14.05 -14.85 3.25
N GLU A 12 13.54 -15.33 2.12
CA GLU A 12 13.66 -14.60 0.84
C GLU A 12 12.99 -13.21 0.91
N LEU A 13 11.81 -13.09 1.53
CA LEU A 13 11.14 -11.81 1.71
C LEU A 13 11.99 -10.84 2.52
N ILE A 14 12.61 -11.31 3.61
CA ILE A 14 13.53 -10.51 4.43
C ILE A 14 14.76 -10.12 3.62
N ASP A 15 15.45 -11.08 2.99
CA ASP A 15 16.68 -10.86 2.23
C ASP A 15 16.45 -9.83 1.10
N ARG A 16 15.33 -9.96 0.36
CA ARG A 16 14.98 -9.00 -0.69
C ARG A 16 14.55 -7.65 -0.16
N ALA A 17 13.84 -7.61 0.98
CA ALA A 17 13.44 -6.37 1.61
C ALA A 17 14.66 -5.58 2.10
N GLU A 18 15.66 -6.26 2.65
CA GLU A 18 16.90 -5.64 3.14
C GLU A 18 17.69 -4.91 2.04
N LEU A 19 17.63 -5.40 0.79
CA LEU A 19 18.24 -4.72 -0.37
C LEU A 19 17.70 -3.30 -0.60
N TYR A 20 16.46 -3.03 -0.19
CA TYR A 20 15.86 -1.69 -0.34
C TYR A 20 16.25 -0.75 0.79
N HIS A 21 16.89 -1.23 1.87
CA HIS A 21 17.25 -0.38 3.01
C HIS A 21 18.40 0.61 2.73
N ASN A 22 19.07 0.49 1.57
CA ASN A 22 20.27 1.26 1.22
C ASN A 22 20.13 2.16 -0.03
N GLY A 23 18.92 2.45 -0.53
CA GLY A 23 18.76 3.10 -1.84
C GLY A 23 17.62 4.11 -2.02
N SER A 24 17.99 5.40 -2.13
CA SER A 24 17.15 6.57 -2.51
C SER A 24 16.00 6.92 -1.56
N GLU A 25 15.45 8.13 -1.62
CA GLU A 25 14.36 8.59 -0.73
C GLU A 25 13.06 7.75 -0.84
N ASP A 26 12.91 6.95 -1.90
CA ASP A 26 11.86 5.95 -2.10
C ASP A 26 12.13 4.59 -1.41
N SER A 27 13.30 4.39 -0.78
CA SER A 27 13.65 3.15 -0.06
C SER A 27 12.74 2.85 1.13
N ASN A 28 12.00 3.83 1.62
CA ASN A 28 11.42 3.73 2.95
C ASN A 28 10.06 3.01 3.03
N TYR A 29 9.71 2.20 2.03
CA TYR A 29 8.47 1.43 2.04
C TYR A 29 8.34 0.56 3.31
N LEU A 30 9.45 0.01 3.81
CA LEU A 30 9.42 -0.87 4.97
C LEU A 30 9.16 -0.12 6.28
N ASP A 31 9.80 1.03 6.51
CA ASP A 31 9.48 1.81 7.71
C ASP A 31 8.09 2.44 7.59
N GLN A 32 7.65 2.82 6.38
CA GLN A 32 6.27 3.25 6.15
C GLN A 32 5.29 2.14 6.55
N LEU A 33 5.41 0.93 5.98
CA LEU A 33 4.55 -0.20 6.33
C LEU A 33 4.62 -0.54 7.83
N PHE A 34 5.80 -0.42 8.45
CA PHE A 34 5.96 -0.62 9.89
C PHE A 34 5.22 0.44 10.72
N GLN A 35 5.37 1.73 10.41
CA GLN A 35 4.66 2.83 11.08
C GLN A 35 3.14 2.77 10.90
N LEU A 36 2.70 2.16 9.80
CA LEU A 36 1.29 1.97 9.45
C LEU A 36 0.72 0.66 10.01
N GLU A 37 1.50 -0.14 10.74
CA GLU A 37 1.10 -1.45 11.26
C GLU A 37 0.68 -2.46 10.17
N LEU A 38 1.19 -2.28 8.94
CA LEU A 38 0.93 -3.14 7.78
C LEU A 38 2.04 -4.17 7.54
N LEU A 39 3.11 -4.14 8.33
CA LEU A 39 4.24 -5.05 8.18
C LEU A 39 4.08 -6.29 9.08
N PRO A 40 4.20 -7.52 8.55
CA PRO A 40 4.09 -8.73 9.38
C PRO A 40 5.19 -8.82 10.46
N ASN A 41 4.87 -9.33 11.65
CA ASN A 41 5.81 -9.45 12.77
C ASN A 41 7.14 -10.13 12.41
N PHE A 42 7.11 -11.20 11.62
CA PHE A 42 8.35 -11.91 11.24
C PHE A 42 9.30 -11.03 10.40
N MET A 43 8.76 -10.07 9.63
CA MET A 43 9.55 -9.09 8.91
C MET A 43 10.10 -8.02 9.86
N ILE A 44 9.30 -7.58 10.84
CA ILE A 44 9.74 -6.63 11.88
C ILE A 44 10.94 -7.20 12.64
N ASP A 45 10.82 -8.46 13.09
CA ASP A 45 11.85 -9.19 13.82
C ASP A 45 13.08 -9.43 12.95
N GLY A 46 12.87 -9.91 11.72
CA GLY A 46 13.95 -10.26 10.79
C GLY A 46 14.76 -9.07 10.27
N LEU A 47 14.11 -7.92 10.07
CA LEU A 47 14.75 -6.68 9.60
C LEU A 47 15.28 -5.80 10.74
N ASN A 48 14.94 -6.12 12.00
CA ASN A 48 15.27 -5.32 13.18
C ASN A 48 14.86 -3.84 13.05
N LEU A 49 13.64 -3.60 12.56
CA LEU A 49 13.15 -2.23 12.29
C LEU A 49 12.96 -1.39 13.55
N ASN A 50 12.65 -2.02 14.69
CA ASN A 50 12.41 -1.33 15.97
C ASN A 50 13.58 -0.43 16.40
N GLY A 51 14.83 -0.79 16.05
CA GLY A 51 16.02 0.01 16.33
C GLY A 51 16.35 1.09 15.28
N ARG A 52 15.69 1.05 14.12
CA ARG A 52 16.02 1.85 12.92
C ARG A 52 15.01 2.95 12.64
N VAL A 53 13.74 2.72 12.98
CA VAL A 53 12.62 3.64 12.72
C VAL A 53 12.62 4.78 13.75
N ASN A 54 13.55 5.74 13.67
CA ASN A 54 13.51 6.93 14.54
C ASN A 54 14.23 8.19 14.01
N ASN A 55 14.70 8.21 12.76
CA ASN A 55 15.60 9.28 12.31
C ASN A 55 15.08 10.19 11.18
N ILE A 56 13.86 10.01 10.69
CA ILE A 56 13.36 10.87 9.61
C ILE A 56 12.69 12.12 10.18
N ARG A 57 13.48 13.20 10.25
CA ARG A 57 12.99 14.53 10.60
C ARG A 57 12.31 15.17 9.39
N TYR A 58 11.05 14.80 9.15
CA TYR A 58 10.22 15.52 8.20
C TYR A 58 9.85 16.91 8.73
N LEU A 59 9.86 17.92 7.85
CA LEU A 59 9.28 19.21 8.16
C LEU A 59 7.78 19.03 8.45
N LYS A 60 7.30 19.56 9.59
CA LYS A 60 5.87 19.58 9.88
C LYS A 60 5.34 21.00 9.69
N PRO A 61 4.16 21.18 9.09
CA PRO A 61 3.48 22.47 9.11
C PRO A 61 3.36 22.97 10.55
N SER A 62 3.37 24.29 10.73
CA SER A 62 3.20 24.89 12.06
C SER A 62 1.90 24.39 12.70
N LEU A 63 1.93 24.10 14.01
CA LEU A 63 0.77 23.60 14.75
C LEU A 63 -0.47 24.49 14.56
N SER A 64 -0.29 25.82 14.56
CA SER A 64 -1.37 26.78 14.34
C SER A 64 -2.10 26.63 13.00
N LEU A 65 -1.43 26.12 11.96
CA LEU A 65 -2.06 25.85 10.66
C LEU A 65 -2.83 24.53 10.66
N LEU A 66 -2.40 23.55 11.45
CA LEU A 66 -3.05 22.24 11.59
C LEU A 66 -4.29 22.30 12.49
N GLU A 67 -4.31 23.24 13.44
CA GLU A 67 -5.45 23.45 14.36
C GLU A 67 -6.53 24.36 13.77
N ALA A 68 -6.19 25.20 12.79
CA ALA A 68 -7.13 26.11 12.16
C ALA A 68 -8.04 25.37 11.15
N PRO A 69 -9.31 25.78 10.96
CA PRO A 69 -10.18 25.15 9.97
C PRO A 69 -9.57 25.19 8.57
N LEU A 70 -9.46 24.03 7.90
CA LEU A 70 -8.73 23.89 6.64
C LEU A 70 -9.22 24.86 5.57
N LYS A 71 -10.53 25.07 5.45
CA LYS A 71 -11.12 26.03 4.51
C LYS A 71 -10.63 27.46 4.73
N LYS A 72 -10.44 27.88 5.98
CA LYS A 72 -9.93 29.23 6.32
C LYS A 72 -8.46 29.35 5.93
N VAL A 73 -7.67 28.31 6.22
CA VAL A 73 -6.25 28.26 5.86
C VAL A 73 -6.08 28.23 4.34
N ALA A 74 -6.88 27.43 3.64
CA ALA A 74 -6.88 27.33 2.19
C ALA A 74 -7.24 28.65 1.52
N LYS A 75 -8.23 29.38 2.05
CA LYS A 75 -8.57 30.72 1.56
C LYS A 75 -7.41 31.72 1.75
N LYS A 76 -6.73 31.68 2.90
CA LYS A 76 -5.61 32.59 3.20
C LYS A 76 -4.38 32.31 2.33
N ASN A 77 -4.16 31.05 1.98
CA ASN A 77 -2.99 30.60 1.20
C ASN A 77 -3.31 30.31 -0.27
N ASN A 78 -4.46 30.78 -0.77
CA ASN A 78 -4.89 30.70 -2.17
C ASN A 78 -4.95 29.27 -2.77
N PHE A 79 -5.48 28.31 -2.02
CA PHE A 79 -5.73 26.93 -2.50
C PHE A 79 -7.15 26.41 -2.16
N LEU A 80 -8.09 27.32 -1.88
CA LEU A 80 -9.47 26.94 -1.53
C LEU A 80 -10.19 26.16 -2.64
N ASP A 81 -9.90 26.52 -3.89
CA ASP A 81 -10.41 25.88 -5.09
C ASP A 81 -10.12 24.38 -5.15
N ILE A 82 -8.95 23.93 -4.69
CA ILE A 82 -8.61 22.51 -4.58
C ILE A 82 -9.62 21.77 -3.69
N LEU A 83 -10.03 22.37 -2.58
CA LEU A 83 -11.01 21.76 -1.66
C LEU A 83 -12.42 21.74 -2.26
N GLU A 84 -12.77 22.75 -3.06
CA GLU A 84 -14.07 22.85 -3.73
C GLU A 84 -14.16 21.79 -4.84
N ILE A 85 -13.13 21.66 -5.68
CA ILE A 85 -13.06 20.68 -6.76
C ILE A 85 -13.00 19.26 -6.23
N ALA A 86 -12.35 19.01 -5.09
CA ALA A 86 -12.32 17.70 -4.45
C ALA A 86 -13.72 17.16 -4.08
N THR A 87 -14.73 18.02 -3.97
CA THR A 87 -16.13 17.60 -3.75
C THR A 87 -16.90 17.28 -5.03
N ASP A 88 -16.34 17.61 -6.21
CA ASP A 88 -16.96 17.38 -7.52
C ASP A 88 -16.29 16.20 -8.25
N CYS A 89 -16.95 15.04 -8.24
CA CYS A 89 -16.46 13.82 -8.88
C CYS A 89 -16.31 13.90 -10.41
N ASN A 90 -16.84 14.95 -11.06
CA ASN A 90 -16.78 15.09 -12.51
C ASN A 90 -15.52 15.80 -13.01
N LYS A 91 -14.65 16.28 -12.11
CA LYS A 91 -13.45 17.05 -12.47
C LYS A 91 -12.12 16.51 -11.89
N PRO A 92 -11.87 15.18 -11.90
CA PRO A 92 -10.64 14.63 -11.32
C PRO A 92 -9.37 15.15 -12.01
N GLY A 93 -9.39 15.32 -13.34
CA GLY A 93 -8.24 15.85 -14.07
C GLY A 93 -7.87 17.28 -13.67
N LEU A 94 -8.85 18.12 -13.33
CA LEU A 94 -8.61 19.48 -12.86
C LEU A 94 -8.03 19.46 -11.44
N LEU A 95 -8.55 18.59 -10.56
CA LEU A 95 -8.01 18.41 -9.21
C LEU A 95 -6.53 18.06 -9.24
N TRP A 96 -6.13 17.10 -10.07
CA TRP A 96 -4.74 16.65 -10.17
C TRP A 96 -3.83 17.73 -10.75
N LYS A 97 -4.31 18.46 -11.77
CA LYS A 97 -3.58 19.61 -12.30
C LYS A 97 -3.32 20.65 -11.22
N GLN A 98 -4.35 21.08 -10.49
CA GLN A 98 -4.18 22.09 -9.45
C GLN A 98 -3.32 21.61 -8.28
N LEU A 99 -3.43 20.34 -7.88
CA LEU A 99 -2.54 19.76 -6.87
C LEU A 99 -1.08 19.77 -7.33
N SER A 100 -0.79 19.50 -8.61
CA SER A 100 0.58 19.57 -9.15
C SER A 100 1.15 20.99 -9.20
N GLU A 101 0.29 22.00 -9.39
CA GLU A 101 0.66 23.41 -9.43
C GLU A 101 0.69 24.04 -8.02
N CYS A 102 0.13 23.37 -7.01
CA CYS A 102 0.09 23.80 -5.62
C CYS A 102 1.50 23.85 -5.01
N SER A 103 1.80 24.81 -4.15
CA SER A 103 3.16 24.93 -3.55
C SER A 103 3.48 23.73 -2.65
N HIS A 104 4.77 23.46 -2.46
CA HIS A 104 5.26 22.43 -1.54
C HIS A 104 4.62 22.56 -0.15
N GLU A 105 4.60 23.77 0.43
CA GLU A 105 4.09 24.03 1.78
C GLU A 105 2.60 23.73 1.89
N ASN A 106 1.83 24.07 0.84
CA ASN A 106 0.40 23.80 0.79
C ASN A 106 0.12 22.31 0.58
N ARG A 107 0.89 21.60 -0.25
CA ARG A 107 0.77 20.13 -0.40
C ARG A 107 1.16 19.40 0.90
N LEU A 108 2.21 19.85 1.58
CA LEU A 108 2.62 19.34 2.88
C LEU A 108 1.55 19.60 3.96
N LEU A 109 0.94 20.79 3.96
CA LEU A 109 -0.18 21.11 4.82
C LEU A 109 -1.38 20.20 4.53
N LEU A 110 -1.77 20.04 3.27
CA LEU A 110 -2.86 19.15 2.87
C LEU A 110 -2.58 17.70 3.32
N ALA A 111 -1.37 17.20 3.13
CA ALA A 111 -0.99 15.86 3.58
C ALA A 111 -1.15 15.68 5.09
N ALA A 112 -0.79 16.70 5.89
CA ALA A 112 -0.76 16.60 7.37
C ALA A 112 -2.07 16.98 8.07
N HIS A 113 -3.01 17.64 7.37
CA HIS A 113 -4.19 18.22 8.00
C HIS A 113 -5.33 17.20 8.14
N SER A 114 -5.88 17.05 9.35
CA SER A 114 -6.90 16.02 9.68
C SER A 114 -8.22 16.19 8.92
N GLN A 115 -8.55 17.41 8.53
CA GLN A 115 -9.74 17.73 7.72
C GLN A 115 -9.53 17.59 6.20
N THR A 116 -8.37 17.13 5.74
CA THR A 116 -8.12 16.98 4.30
C THR A 116 -8.99 15.86 3.73
N PRO A 117 -9.77 16.12 2.67
CA PRO A 117 -10.54 15.08 1.98
C PRO A 117 -9.67 13.90 1.52
N THR A 118 -10.17 12.68 1.71
CA THR A 118 -9.47 11.43 1.36
C THR A 118 -9.00 11.42 -0.10
N VAL A 119 -9.79 11.96 -1.03
CA VAL A 119 -9.42 12.04 -2.47
C VAL A 119 -8.15 12.87 -2.70
N ILE A 120 -7.93 13.94 -1.91
CA ILE A 120 -6.70 14.72 -1.99
C ILE A 120 -5.53 13.90 -1.44
N LEU A 121 -5.70 13.24 -0.28
CA LEU A 121 -4.67 12.37 0.30
C LEU A 121 -4.26 11.26 -0.67
N GLN A 122 -5.23 10.66 -1.39
CA GLN A 122 -4.96 9.66 -2.43
C GLN A 122 -4.11 10.22 -3.58
N GLY A 123 -4.37 11.45 -4.02
CA GLY A 123 -3.55 12.13 -5.03
C GLY A 123 -2.12 12.38 -4.54
N LEU A 124 -1.98 12.80 -3.28
CA LEU A 124 -0.68 13.09 -2.65
C LEU A 124 0.17 11.84 -2.41
N LEU A 125 -0.37 10.61 -2.53
CA LEU A 125 0.45 9.40 -2.59
C LEU A 125 1.33 9.35 -3.84
N TYR A 126 0.98 10.08 -4.90
CA TYR A 126 1.76 10.19 -6.14
C TYR A 126 2.55 11.50 -6.21
N ASP A 127 2.67 12.23 -5.09
CA ASP A 127 3.47 13.45 -5.05
C ASP A 127 4.93 13.14 -5.42
N ILE A 128 5.61 14.11 -6.02
CA ILE A 128 7.02 14.00 -6.39
C ILE A 128 7.94 13.88 -5.16
N GLU A 129 7.54 14.41 -4.02
CA GLU A 129 8.36 14.45 -2.81
C GLU A 129 8.02 13.33 -1.82
N ALA A 130 9.04 12.56 -1.43
CA ALA A 130 8.88 11.40 -0.55
C ALA A 130 8.24 11.73 0.80
N GLN A 131 8.56 12.91 1.35
CA GLN A 131 7.96 13.39 2.59
C GLN A 131 6.44 13.55 2.49
N ILE A 132 5.96 14.14 1.39
CA ILE A 132 4.52 14.36 1.19
C ILE A 132 3.82 13.02 1.04
N ARG A 133 4.39 12.09 0.27
CA ARG A 133 3.87 10.72 0.14
C ARG A 133 3.76 10.01 1.49
N THR A 134 4.81 10.09 2.32
CA THR A 134 4.81 9.47 3.66
C THR A 134 3.73 10.05 4.56
N ILE A 135 3.63 11.38 4.65
CA ILE A 135 2.65 12.04 5.52
C ILE A 135 1.22 11.78 5.00
N ALA A 136 1.01 11.81 3.69
CA ALA A 136 -0.28 11.48 3.10
C ALA A 136 -0.69 10.04 3.41
N ALA A 137 0.23 9.08 3.30
CA ALA A 137 -0.02 7.68 3.68
C ALA A 137 -0.38 7.53 5.16
N GLN A 138 0.33 8.21 6.06
CA GLN A 138 0.04 8.23 7.49
C GLN A 138 -1.35 8.80 7.78
N SER A 139 -1.68 9.97 7.22
CA SER A 139 -2.99 10.59 7.39
C SER A 139 -4.11 9.74 6.82
N LEU A 140 -3.88 9.12 5.66
CA LEU A 140 -4.84 8.24 5.01
C LEU A 140 -5.13 7.00 5.86
N ALA A 141 -4.13 6.41 6.50
CA ALA A 141 -4.31 5.27 7.40
C ALA A 141 -5.13 5.59 8.67
N GLN A 142 -5.24 6.88 9.04
CA GLN A 142 -6.13 7.32 10.13
C GLN A 142 -7.59 7.49 9.69
N THR A 143 -7.93 7.21 8.42
CA THR A 143 -9.30 7.30 7.90
C THR A 143 -9.90 5.90 7.66
N PRO A 144 -11.22 5.70 7.88
CA PRO A 144 -11.85 4.38 7.74
C PRO A 144 -11.66 3.73 6.37
N GLU A 145 -11.74 4.51 5.29
CA GLU A 145 -11.59 4.02 3.92
C GLU A 145 -10.15 4.08 3.41
N GLY A 146 -9.25 4.76 4.13
CA GLY A 146 -7.94 5.10 3.60
C GLY A 146 -6.95 3.94 3.58
N VAL A 147 -7.02 3.02 4.54
CA VAL A 147 -6.16 1.82 4.57
C VAL A 147 -6.32 1.01 3.28
N GLY A 148 -7.56 0.81 2.80
CA GLY A 148 -7.81 0.10 1.54
C GLY A 148 -7.19 0.78 0.32
N HIS A 149 -7.26 2.12 0.26
CA HIS A 149 -6.62 2.90 -0.80
C HIS A 149 -5.09 2.83 -0.75
N LEU A 150 -4.52 2.81 0.45
CA LEU A 150 -3.08 2.73 0.66
C LEU A 150 -2.52 1.36 0.26
N ILE A 151 -3.20 0.28 0.67
CA ILE A 151 -2.90 -1.09 0.22
C ILE A 151 -2.99 -1.15 -1.31
N ALA A 152 -4.02 -0.55 -1.92
CA ALA A 152 -4.17 -0.50 -3.36
C ALA A 152 -3.04 0.25 -4.07
N TYR A 153 -2.63 1.39 -3.50
CA TYR A 153 -1.50 2.16 -3.99
C TYR A 153 -0.21 1.35 -3.96
N TYR A 154 0.16 0.75 -2.82
CA TYR A 154 1.40 -0.01 -2.69
C TYR A 154 1.41 -1.25 -3.58
N ALA A 155 0.29 -1.95 -3.66
CA ALA A 155 0.19 -3.14 -4.47
C ALA A 155 0.29 -2.87 -5.99
N LYS A 156 0.02 -1.65 -6.43
CA LYS A 156 0.15 -1.23 -7.84
C LYS A 156 1.51 -0.59 -8.16
N THR A 157 2.05 0.20 -7.24
CA THR A 157 3.16 1.13 -7.55
C THR A 157 4.50 0.68 -6.98
N SER A 158 4.50 -0.13 -5.92
CA SER A 158 5.72 -0.46 -5.20
C SER A 158 6.56 -1.55 -5.89
N PRO A 159 7.83 -1.71 -5.49
CA PRO A 159 8.68 -2.81 -5.95
C PRO A 159 8.07 -4.19 -5.66
N PRO A 160 8.48 -5.24 -6.40
CA PRO A 160 7.84 -6.56 -6.30
C PRO A 160 7.81 -7.17 -4.89
N VAL A 161 8.82 -6.92 -4.05
CA VAL A 161 8.84 -7.44 -2.67
C VAL A 161 7.78 -6.75 -1.80
N ILE A 162 7.62 -5.43 -1.94
CA ILE A 162 6.61 -4.65 -1.20
C ILE A 162 5.21 -5.06 -1.65
N ARG A 163 4.99 -5.23 -2.96
CA ARG A 163 3.73 -5.76 -3.48
C ARG A 163 3.41 -7.14 -2.91
N ALA A 164 4.40 -8.03 -2.84
CA ALA A 164 4.21 -9.36 -2.28
C ALA A 164 3.83 -9.30 -0.79
N ILE A 165 4.49 -8.44 0.00
CA ILE A 165 4.17 -8.23 1.43
C ILE A 165 2.72 -7.76 1.58
N VAL A 166 2.31 -6.75 0.82
CA VAL A 166 0.95 -6.19 0.88
C VAL A 166 -0.09 -7.21 0.45
N LEU A 167 0.16 -7.95 -0.63
CA LEU A 167 -0.73 -9.01 -1.13
C LEU A 167 -0.89 -10.19 -0.18
N LEU A 168 0.07 -10.40 0.71
CA LEU A 168 -0.04 -11.41 1.75
C LEU A 168 -0.95 -10.95 2.89
N ASP A 169 -1.18 -9.65 3.06
CA ASP A 169 -2.03 -9.15 4.12
C ASP A 169 -3.49 -9.58 3.94
N SER A 170 -4.09 -10.11 5.03
CA SER A 170 -5.47 -10.61 5.03
C SER A 170 -6.54 -9.54 4.82
N GLN A 171 -6.21 -8.27 5.01
CA GLN A 171 -7.08 -7.11 4.77
C GLN A 171 -7.10 -6.71 3.29
N THR A 172 -6.31 -7.35 2.44
CA THR A 172 -6.33 -7.12 0.99
C THR A 172 -7.71 -7.48 0.43
N SER A 173 -8.43 -6.47 -0.05
CA SER A 173 -9.80 -6.64 -0.54
C SER A 173 -9.85 -7.50 -1.81
N PRO A 174 -10.93 -8.25 -2.07
CA PRO A 174 -11.09 -9.02 -3.31
C PRO A 174 -11.00 -8.15 -4.58
N SER A 175 -11.50 -6.91 -4.53
CA SER A 175 -11.44 -5.96 -5.65
C SER A 175 -10.03 -5.46 -5.93
N LEU A 176 -9.21 -5.31 -4.89
CA LEU A 176 -7.80 -4.99 -5.08
C LEU A 176 -7.06 -6.20 -5.66
N LEU A 177 -7.31 -7.40 -5.12
CA LEU A 177 -6.71 -8.63 -5.60
C LEU A 177 -7.00 -8.84 -7.09
N SER A 178 -8.24 -8.63 -7.56
CA SER A 178 -8.58 -8.74 -8.99
C SER A 178 -7.79 -7.77 -9.85
N THR A 179 -7.65 -6.52 -9.41
CA THR A 179 -6.88 -5.48 -10.11
C THR A 179 -5.41 -5.88 -10.27
N ILE A 180 -4.82 -6.50 -9.25
CA ILE A 180 -3.42 -6.92 -9.29
C ILE A 180 -3.25 -8.19 -10.13
N ILE A 181 -4.19 -9.14 -10.04
CA ILE A 181 -4.20 -10.37 -10.85
C ILE A 181 -4.14 -10.05 -12.35
N GLU A 182 -4.87 -9.03 -12.81
CA GLU A 182 -4.82 -8.58 -14.21
C GLU A 182 -3.40 -8.11 -14.62
N GLN A 183 -2.61 -7.61 -13.67
CA GLN A 183 -1.21 -7.22 -13.88
C GLN A 183 -0.23 -8.41 -13.77
N VAL A 184 -0.64 -9.51 -13.14
CA VAL A 184 0.24 -10.65 -12.80
C VAL A 184 0.56 -11.54 -13.98
N GLN A 185 -0.28 -11.56 -15.01
CA GLN A 185 0.08 -12.16 -16.30
C GLN A 185 1.39 -11.57 -16.87
N TYR A 186 1.78 -10.36 -16.44
CA TYR A 186 3.02 -9.68 -16.84
C TYR A 186 4.08 -9.58 -15.71
N SER A 187 3.79 -10.06 -14.50
CA SER A 187 4.74 -9.98 -13.38
C SER A 187 5.73 -11.14 -13.43
N ASN A 188 7.01 -10.84 -13.66
CA ASN A 188 8.10 -11.81 -13.60
C ASN A 188 8.53 -12.17 -12.16
N SER A 189 7.95 -11.54 -11.13
CA SER A 189 8.32 -11.82 -9.74
C SER A 189 7.55 -13.01 -9.18
N TRP A 190 8.25 -14.11 -8.92
CA TRP A 190 7.66 -15.30 -8.32
C TRP A 190 7.09 -15.05 -6.92
N LEU A 191 7.65 -14.11 -6.13
CA LEU A 191 7.12 -13.75 -4.81
C LEU A 191 5.72 -13.13 -4.89
N VAL A 192 5.48 -12.30 -5.92
CA VAL A 192 4.15 -11.72 -6.16
C VAL A 192 3.16 -12.83 -6.54
N LYS A 193 3.58 -13.76 -7.42
CA LYS A 193 2.76 -14.91 -7.79
C LYS A 193 2.47 -15.83 -6.61
N TYR A 194 3.46 -16.06 -5.75
CA TYR A 194 3.31 -16.83 -4.52
C TYR A 194 2.30 -16.17 -3.58
N ALA A 195 2.41 -14.86 -3.36
CA ALA A 195 1.48 -14.11 -2.52
C ALA A 195 0.03 -14.24 -3.01
N ILE A 196 -0.18 -14.14 -4.32
CA ILE A 196 -1.50 -14.34 -4.94
C ILE A 196 -1.96 -15.78 -4.75
N ALA A 197 -1.13 -16.77 -5.07
CA ALA A 197 -1.52 -18.16 -4.92
C ALA A 197 -1.85 -18.52 -3.46
N GLN A 198 -1.20 -17.88 -2.48
CA GLN A 198 -1.45 -18.05 -1.05
C GLN A 198 -2.73 -17.35 -0.56
N HIS A 199 -3.15 -16.27 -1.23
CA HIS A 199 -4.23 -15.41 -0.75
C HIS A 199 -5.60 -16.14 -0.82
N PRO A 200 -6.43 -16.09 0.26
CA PRO A 200 -7.65 -16.90 0.37
C PRO A 200 -8.75 -16.52 -0.63
N ASN A 201 -8.74 -15.29 -1.15
CA ASN A 201 -9.72 -14.81 -2.11
C ASN A 201 -9.28 -14.98 -3.57
N THR A 202 -8.20 -15.71 -3.84
CA THR A 202 -7.68 -15.86 -5.20
C THR A 202 -8.62 -16.73 -6.04
N PRO A 203 -9.09 -16.23 -7.21
CA PRO A 203 -10.00 -16.98 -8.07
C PRO A 203 -9.44 -18.34 -8.51
N ILE A 204 -10.31 -19.34 -8.59
CA ILE A 204 -9.95 -20.71 -9.01
C ILE A 204 -9.27 -20.74 -10.39
N SER A 205 -9.70 -19.89 -11.33
CA SER A 205 -9.08 -19.78 -12.67
C SER A 205 -7.61 -19.36 -12.60
N VAL A 206 -7.30 -18.44 -11.69
CA VAL A 206 -5.93 -17.96 -11.45
C VAL A 206 -5.11 -19.05 -10.76
N LEU A 207 -5.68 -19.71 -9.75
CA LEU A 207 -5.02 -20.83 -9.08
C LEU A 207 -4.68 -21.97 -10.05
N LYS A 208 -5.57 -22.30 -10.99
CA LYS A 208 -5.30 -23.31 -12.04
C LYS A 208 -4.10 -22.92 -12.91
N THR A 209 -3.96 -21.63 -13.21
CA THR A 209 -2.82 -21.11 -13.97
C THR A 209 -1.54 -21.19 -13.14
N LEU A 210 -1.59 -20.80 -11.86
CA LEU A 210 -0.43 -20.85 -10.97
C LEU A 210 -0.02 -22.28 -10.58
N ALA A 211 -0.95 -23.24 -10.62
CA ALA A 211 -0.70 -24.67 -10.35
C ALA A 211 0.17 -25.36 -11.43
N ILE A 212 0.49 -24.67 -12.52
CA ILE A 212 1.46 -25.10 -13.54
C ILE A 212 2.62 -24.10 -13.68
N ASP A 213 2.79 -23.17 -12.73
CA ASP A 213 3.89 -22.21 -12.75
C ASP A 213 5.24 -22.94 -12.67
N PRO A 214 6.28 -22.46 -13.39
CA PRO A 214 7.62 -23.06 -13.34
C PRO A 214 8.29 -22.93 -11.97
N HIS A 215 7.89 -21.97 -11.14
CA HIS A 215 8.43 -21.83 -9.79
C HIS A 215 7.75 -22.80 -8.83
N SER A 216 8.52 -23.75 -8.30
CA SER A 216 8.01 -24.86 -7.48
C SER A 216 7.13 -24.40 -6.31
N GLN A 217 7.54 -23.37 -5.57
CA GLN A 217 6.77 -22.86 -4.43
C GLN A 217 5.42 -22.24 -4.84
N VAL A 218 5.36 -21.57 -6.00
CA VAL A 218 4.12 -20.99 -6.53
C VAL A 218 3.18 -22.12 -6.96
N GLN A 219 3.74 -23.12 -7.63
CA GLN A 219 3.01 -24.30 -8.08
C GLN A 219 2.40 -25.09 -6.92
N GLU A 220 3.20 -25.36 -5.90
CA GLU A 220 2.80 -26.15 -4.74
C GLU A 220 1.68 -25.46 -3.96
N VAL A 221 1.84 -24.18 -3.63
CA VAL A 221 0.83 -23.44 -2.86
C VAL A 221 -0.50 -23.30 -3.63
N ALA A 222 -0.44 -23.08 -4.94
CA ALA A 222 -1.64 -23.03 -5.79
C ALA A 222 -2.38 -24.38 -5.82
N LYS A 223 -1.65 -25.50 -5.92
CA LYS A 223 -2.22 -26.86 -5.85
C LYS A 223 -2.87 -27.12 -4.49
N LEU A 224 -2.23 -26.72 -3.40
CA LEU A 224 -2.76 -26.87 -2.04
C LEU A 224 -4.06 -26.08 -1.86
N GLN A 225 -4.12 -24.83 -2.34
CA GLN A 225 -5.35 -24.03 -2.29
C GLN A 225 -6.48 -24.67 -3.10
N LEU A 226 -6.21 -25.15 -4.32
CA LEU A 226 -7.21 -25.87 -5.14
C LEU A 226 -7.77 -27.12 -4.45
N GLN A 227 -6.92 -27.86 -3.72
CA GLN A 227 -7.37 -29.00 -2.92
C GLN A 227 -8.26 -28.57 -1.75
N GLY A 228 -7.97 -27.42 -1.13
CA GLY A 228 -8.82 -26.80 -0.11
C GLY A 228 -10.24 -26.53 -0.62
N TYR A 229 -10.37 -25.91 -1.80
CA TYR A 229 -11.68 -25.68 -2.45
C TYR A 229 -12.43 -26.97 -2.75
N SER A 230 -11.72 -28.03 -3.12
CA SER A 230 -12.31 -29.33 -3.43
C SER A 230 -12.88 -30.01 -2.18
N LYS A 231 -12.31 -29.75 -1.00
CA LYS A 231 -12.77 -30.28 0.29
C LYS A 231 -13.90 -29.46 0.91
N SER A 232 -13.91 -28.13 0.75
CA SER A 232 -14.98 -27.26 1.26
C SER A 232 -16.28 -27.36 0.46
N SER A 233 -16.21 -27.81 -0.79
CA SER A 233 -17.38 -28.09 -1.65
C SER A 233 -18.11 -29.39 -1.27
N ILE A 234 -17.60 -30.13 -0.27
CA ILE A 234 -18.21 -31.35 0.26
C ILE A 234 -18.78 -31.01 1.65
N ILE A 235 -19.93 -30.31 1.68
CA ILE A 235 -20.83 -30.36 2.84
C ILE A 235 -21.89 -31.41 2.49
N PRO A 236 -22.03 -32.49 3.26
CA PRO A 236 -22.96 -33.57 2.93
C PRO A 236 -24.41 -33.11 3.15
N ALA A 237 -25.28 -33.49 2.20
CA ALA A 237 -26.71 -33.69 2.49
C ALA A 237 -26.91 -35.05 3.14
#